data_AF-A0AAE1CKC8-F1
#
_entry.id   AF-A0AAE1CKC8-F1
#
_cell.length_a   1.000
_cell.length_b   1.000
_cell.length_c   1.000
_cell.angle_alpha   90.00
_cell.angle_beta   90.00
_cell.angle_gamma   90.00
#
_symmetry.space_group_name_H-M   'P 1'
#
loop_
_entity.id
_entity.type
_entity.pdbx_description
1 polymer ?
#
loop_
_entity_poly.entity_id
_entity_poly.type
_entity_poly.pdbx_seq_one_letter_code
_entity_poly.pdbx_strand_id
1 'polypeptide(L)'
;MRITLWTKRLIAEFQVTCFRPLCLSCGTYLQKKLPIENNLVQALSALDPIAHGHTAAEEAMKKLAEYFPTLIGPEREEQFTSEVRQYYLCQNLSPSDEVQLDHWWKNVMKVIETPTLSSVVKACLSIFCAPAVEQSFSMINHIINTKTNRLDITTYAAYQGIKYHLLARKISSIEMFRRTDIVFSPVDKAMVFHIQTARRRAMMNTSQGPRGKKTTAHKKAEEQIVAITNNNKKRAAEDISLLEPPAPKRLK
;
A
#
# COMPACT_ATOMS: atom_id res chain seq x y z
N MET A 1 -49.70 -25.09 -11.89
CA MET A 1 -48.45 -24.35 -11.60
C MET A 1 -48.75 -22.85 -11.73
N ARG A 2 -49.20 -22.18 -10.66
CA ARG A 2 -49.59 -20.76 -10.68
C ARG A 2 -48.44 -19.93 -10.11
N ILE A 3 -47.64 -19.34 -10.99
CA ILE A 3 -46.66 -18.32 -10.63
C ILE A 3 -47.47 -17.04 -10.42
N THR A 4 -47.64 -16.64 -9.16
CA THR A 4 -48.41 -15.44 -8.79
C THR A 4 -47.69 -14.18 -9.25
N LEU A 5 -48.32 -13.46 -10.18
CA LEU A 5 -47.99 -12.09 -10.54
C LEU A 5 -48.11 -11.20 -9.30
N TRP A 6 -46.96 -10.76 -8.77
CA TRP A 6 -46.91 -9.78 -7.71
C TRP A 6 -47.45 -8.45 -8.24
N THR A 7 -48.62 -8.04 -7.75
CA THR A 7 -49.19 -6.73 -8.09
C THR A 7 -48.33 -5.63 -7.47
N LYS A 8 -48.18 -4.48 -8.15
CA LYS A 8 -47.36 -3.34 -7.71
C LYS A 8 -47.65 -2.91 -6.26
N ARG A 9 -48.89 -3.11 -5.80
CA ARG A 9 -49.35 -2.80 -4.45
C ARG A 9 -48.74 -3.74 -3.39
N LEU A 10 -48.66 -5.04 -3.67
CA LEU A 10 -48.02 -6.03 -2.79
C LEU A 10 -46.50 -5.83 -2.70
N ILE A 11 -45.86 -5.41 -3.79
CA ILE A 11 -44.43 -5.09 -3.81
C ILE A 11 -44.15 -3.84 -2.96
N ALA A 12 -44.99 -2.80 -3.07
CA ALA A 12 -44.87 -1.59 -2.28
C ALA A 12 -45.08 -1.85 -0.78
N GLU A 13 -46.09 -2.66 -0.43
CA GLU A 13 -46.31 -3.08 0.97
C GLU A 13 -45.14 -3.92 1.50
N PHE A 14 -44.59 -4.85 0.71
CA PHE A 14 -43.42 -5.63 1.15
C PHE A 14 -42.16 -4.76 1.32
N GLN A 15 -41.93 -3.78 0.44
CA GLN A 15 -40.83 -2.84 0.56
C GLN A 15 -40.93 -1.98 1.83
N VAL A 16 -42.13 -1.47 2.15
CA VAL A 16 -42.33 -0.58 3.30
C VAL A 16 -42.35 -1.37 4.61
N THR A 17 -43.01 -2.53 4.64
CA THR A 17 -43.31 -3.25 5.88
C THR A 17 -42.22 -4.26 6.27
N CYS A 18 -41.53 -4.87 5.31
CA CYS A 18 -40.50 -5.88 5.59
C CYS A 18 -39.10 -5.41 5.25
N PHE A 19 -38.90 -4.88 4.04
CA PHE A 19 -37.55 -4.59 3.54
C PHE A 19 -36.91 -3.37 4.21
N ARG A 20 -37.63 -2.25 4.28
CA ARG A 20 -37.15 -1.01 4.91
C ARG A 20 -36.76 -1.19 6.39
N PRO A 21 -37.58 -1.81 7.26
CA PRO A 21 -37.18 -2.05 8.65
C PRO A 21 -36.05 -3.08 8.79
N LEU A 22 -35.95 -4.06 7.89
CA LEU A 22 -34.81 -5.01 7.88
C LEU A 22 -33.51 -4.30 7.52
N CYS A 23 -33.49 -3.46 6.49
CA CYS A 23 -32.32 -2.66 6.12
C CYS A 23 -31.92 -1.68 7.23
N LEU A 24 -32.90 -1.02 7.87
CA LEU A 24 -32.65 -0.16 9.04
C LEU A 24 -32.11 -0.95 10.24
N SER A 25 -32.63 -2.15 10.51
CA SER A 25 -32.16 -3.01 11.60
C SER A 25 -30.75 -3.55 11.33
N CYS A 26 -30.46 -3.93 10.08
CA CYS A 26 -29.14 -4.36 9.67
C CYS A 26 -28.14 -3.20 9.71
N GLY A 27 -28.52 -2.00 9.23
CA GLY A 27 -27.71 -0.80 9.30
C GLY A 27 -27.40 -0.38 10.74
N THR A 28 -28.40 -0.37 11.63
CA THR A 28 -28.21 -0.07 13.05
C THR A 28 -27.37 -1.14 13.77
N TYR A 29 -27.50 -2.42 13.39
CA TYR A 29 -26.65 -3.49 13.90
C TYR A 29 -25.19 -3.36 13.43
N LEU A 30 -24.97 -3.05 12.15
CA LEU A 30 -23.65 -2.81 11.58
C LEU A 30 -23.00 -1.56 12.19
N GLN A 31 -23.73 -0.47 12.37
CA GLN A 31 -23.26 0.72 13.09
C GLN A 31 -22.92 0.42 14.55
N LYS A 32 -23.68 -0.45 15.23
CA LYS A 32 -23.36 -0.91 16.60
C LYS A 32 -22.15 -1.84 16.67
N LYS A 33 -21.87 -2.62 15.61
CA LYS A 33 -20.76 -3.60 15.57
C LYS A 33 -19.47 -3.05 14.98
N LEU A 34 -19.56 -1.99 14.19
CA LEU A 34 -18.44 -1.21 13.67
C LEU A 34 -18.57 0.24 14.15
N PRO A 35 -18.60 0.49 15.48
CA PRO A 35 -18.54 1.86 15.95
C PRO A 35 -17.21 2.43 15.46
N ILE A 36 -17.29 3.51 14.69
CA ILE A 36 -16.12 4.35 14.46
C ILE A 36 -15.86 5.05 15.80
N GLU A 37 -15.25 4.35 16.75
CA GLU A 37 -14.95 4.90 18.09
C GLU A 37 -13.98 6.08 18.02
N ASN A 38 -13.30 6.23 16.88
CA ASN A 38 -12.41 7.34 16.65
C ASN A 38 -13.20 8.63 16.38
N ASN A 39 -13.25 9.49 17.41
CA ASN A 39 -13.87 10.81 17.36
C ASN A 39 -13.37 11.69 16.20
N LEU A 40 -12.10 11.54 15.78
CA LEU A 40 -11.55 12.26 14.63
C LEU A 40 -12.23 11.81 13.33
N VAL A 41 -12.39 10.50 13.13
CA VAL A 41 -12.99 9.96 11.91
C VAL A 41 -14.49 10.30 11.84
N GLN A 42 -15.16 10.34 12.99
CA GLN A 42 -16.52 10.88 13.07
C GLN A 42 -16.56 12.36 12.69
N ALA A 43 -15.65 13.19 13.19
CA ALA A 43 -15.56 14.60 12.81
C ALA A 43 -15.27 14.78 11.31
N LEU A 44 -14.40 13.94 10.73
CA LEU A 44 -14.08 13.94 9.30
C LEU A 44 -15.28 13.51 8.42
N SER A 45 -16.16 12.65 8.93
CA SER A 45 -17.37 12.25 8.19
C SER A 45 -18.33 13.41 7.92
N ALA A 46 -18.24 14.50 8.70
CA ALA A 46 -19.02 15.72 8.47
C ALA A 46 -18.61 16.49 7.20
N LEU A 47 -17.49 16.11 6.57
CA LEU A 47 -17.06 16.68 5.30
C LEU A 47 -17.82 16.11 4.09
N ASP A 48 -18.57 15.03 4.28
CA ASP A 48 -19.34 14.38 3.23
C ASP A 48 -20.49 15.31 2.75
N PRO A 49 -20.64 15.54 1.44
CA PRO A 49 -21.78 16.29 0.88
C PRO A 49 -23.14 15.80 1.38
N ILE A 50 -23.27 14.50 1.65
CA ILE A 50 -24.52 13.88 2.12
C ILE A 50 -24.83 14.32 3.57
N ALA A 51 -23.80 14.63 4.36
CA ALA A 51 -23.95 15.12 5.73
C ALA A 51 -24.35 16.61 5.80
N HIS A 52 -24.34 17.33 4.66
CA HIS A 52 -24.68 18.75 4.60
C HIS A 52 -26.12 19.01 5.06
N GLY A 53 -26.31 20.02 5.91
CA GLY A 53 -27.62 20.38 6.47
C GLY A 53 -28.04 19.60 7.71
N HIS A 54 -27.27 18.61 8.17
CA HIS A 54 -27.50 17.94 9.45
C HIS A 54 -26.84 18.68 10.62
N THR A 55 -27.61 18.95 11.67
CA THR A 55 -27.11 19.62 12.89
C THR A 55 -25.98 18.84 13.58
N ALA A 56 -26.06 17.52 13.59
CA ALA A 56 -25.01 16.66 14.14
C ALA A 56 -23.70 16.77 13.35
N ALA A 57 -23.77 16.95 12.02
CA ALA A 57 -22.61 17.15 11.17
C ALA A 57 -21.98 18.53 11.39
N GLU A 58 -22.79 19.57 11.63
CA GLU A 58 -22.31 20.91 12.00
C GLU A 58 -21.49 20.89 13.30
N GLU A 59 -22.00 20.22 14.33
CA GLU A 59 -21.28 20.06 15.60
C GLU A 59 -20.00 19.25 15.45
N ALA A 60 -20.05 18.17 14.67
CA ALA A 60 -18.87 17.35 14.37
C ALA A 60 -17.80 18.14 13.58
N MET A 61 -18.21 19.00 12.65
CA MET A 61 -17.30 19.87 11.90
C MET A 61 -16.62 20.91 12.80
N LYS A 62 -17.33 21.49 13.77
CA LYS A 62 -16.74 22.43 14.75
C LYS A 62 -15.64 21.77 15.57
N LYS A 63 -15.82 20.50 15.96
CA LYS A 63 -14.81 19.72 16.68
C LYS A 63 -13.53 19.49 15.88
N LEU A 64 -13.52 19.68 14.55
CA LEU A 64 -12.29 19.59 13.76
C LEU A 64 -11.25 20.64 14.19
N ALA A 65 -11.66 21.78 14.74
CA ALA A 65 -10.72 22.79 15.24
C ALA A 65 -9.76 22.24 16.31
N GLU A 66 -10.28 21.41 17.22
CA GLU A 66 -9.51 20.80 18.31
C GLU A 66 -8.41 19.86 17.79
N TYR A 67 -8.64 19.20 16.66
CA TYR A 67 -7.71 18.23 16.08
C TYR A 67 -6.64 18.88 15.19
N PHE A 68 -6.85 20.12 14.73
CA PHE A 68 -5.92 20.84 13.86
C PHE A 68 -5.43 22.17 14.47
N PRO A 69 -4.80 22.14 15.67
CA PRO A 69 -4.38 23.36 16.39
C PRO A 69 -3.27 24.15 15.65
N THR A 70 -2.53 23.49 14.76
CA THR A 70 -1.52 24.16 13.92
C THR A 70 -2.13 25.03 12.82
N LEU A 71 -3.36 24.72 12.39
CA LEU A 71 -4.08 25.46 11.35
C LEU A 71 -5.01 26.50 11.96
N ILE A 72 -5.71 26.12 13.03
CA ILE A 72 -6.60 26.99 13.79
C ILE A 72 -5.92 27.30 15.12
N GLY A 73 -5.28 28.47 15.18
CA GLY A 73 -4.85 29.03 16.46
C GLY A 73 -6.06 29.51 17.28
N PRO A 74 -5.88 29.78 18.59
CA PRO A 74 -6.98 30.18 19.48
C PRO A 74 -7.69 31.47 19.02
N GLU A 75 -6.99 32.39 18.34
CA GLU A 75 -7.59 33.61 17.80
C GLU A 75 -8.53 33.38 16.60
N ARG A 76 -8.38 32.25 15.89
CA ARG A 76 -9.13 31.94 14.66
C ARG A 76 -10.24 30.91 14.87
N GLU A 77 -10.44 30.43 16.09
CA GLU A 77 -11.46 29.43 16.42
C GLU A 77 -12.89 29.98 16.27
N GLU A 78 -13.12 31.22 16.70
CA GLU A 78 -14.40 31.91 16.52
C GLU A 78 -14.73 32.13 15.03
N GLN A 79 -13.70 32.48 14.23
CA GLN A 79 -13.81 32.64 12.78
C GLN A 79 -14.11 31.31 12.09
N PHE A 80 -13.44 30.23 12.50
CA PHE A 80 -13.75 28.90 11.99
C PHE A 80 -15.20 28.49 12.30
N THR A 81 -15.65 28.73 13.53
CA THR A 81 -17.02 28.39 13.96
C THR A 81 -18.07 29.18 13.19
N SER A 82 -17.83 30.46 12.88
CA SER A 82 -18.74 31.27 12.08
C SER A 82 -18.74 30.86 10.61
N GLU A 83 -17.58 30.55 10.03
CA GLU A 83 -17.46 30.04 8.66
C GLU A 83 -18.16 28.68 8.48
N VAL A 84 -18.06 27.77 9.47
CA VAL A 84 -18.80 26.49 9.48
C VAL A 84 -20.31 26.75 9.46
N ARG A 85 -20.81 27.67 10.30
CA ARG A 85 -22.23 28.03 10.30
C ARG A 85 -22.67 28.59 8.96
N GLN A 86 -21.88 29.48 8.37
CA GLN A 86 -22.17 30.05 7.05
C GLN A 86 -22.26 28.97 5.97
N TYR A 87 -21.35 28.00 6.00
CA TYR A 87 -21.39 26.85 5.11
C TYR A 87 -22.71 26.08 5.24
N TYR A 88 -23.11 25.69 6.46
CA TYR A 88 -24.35 24.92 6.69
C TYR A 88 -25.64 25.70 6.37
N LEU A 89 -25.61 27.04 6.45
CA LEU A 89 -26.73 27.90 6.06
C LEU A 89 -26.89 28.05 4.54
N CYS A 90 -25.85 27.75 3.76
CA CYS A 90 -25.92 27.83 2.30
C CYS A 90 -26.67 26.64 1.69
N GLN A 91 -27.93 26.89 1.31
CA GLN A 91 -28.81 25.92 0.63
C GLN A 91 -28.47 25.71 -0.86
N ASN A 92 -27.59 26.52 -1.46
CA ASN A 92 -27.24 26.44 -2.88
C ASN A 92 -26.28 25.28 -3.20
N LEU A 93 -25.88 24.49 -2.19
CA LEU A 93 -24.98 23.36 -2.33
C LEU A 93 -25.82 22.10 -2.53
N SER A 94 -26.03 21.70 -3.79
CA SER A 94 -26.65 20.40 -4.05
C SER A 94 -25.62 19.29 -3.79
N PRO A 95 -25.94 18.28 -2.97
CA PRO A 95 -25.13 17.07 -2.90
C PRO A 95 -25.17 16.40 -4.27
N SER A 96 -24.00 16.01 -4.79
CA SER A 96 -23.87 15.29 -6.05
C SER A 96 -23.14 14.00 -5.77
N ASP A 97 -23.86 12.88 -5.91
CA ASP A 97 -23.39 11.52 -5.58
C ASP A 97 -22.26 11.04 -6.52
N GLU A 98 -22.06 11.70 -7.66
CA GLU A 98 -21.11 11.27 -8.70
C GLU A 98 -19.75 12.02 -8.64
N VAL A 99 -19.60 13.01 -7.75
CA VAL A 99 -18.42 13.89 -7.76
C VAL A 99 -17.43 13.46 -6.67
N GLN A 100 -16.16 13.28 -7.04
CA GLN A 100 -15.08 13.10 -6.07
C GLN A 100 -15.11 14.19 -5.00
N LEU A 101 -14.94 13.81 -3.74
CA LEU A 101 -15.02 14.71 -2.58
C LEU A 101 -14.18 15.99 -2.74
N ASP A 102 -12.96 15.86 -3.28
CA ASP A 102 -12.06 16.99 -3.57
C ASP A 102 -12.63 17.98 -4.59
N HIS A 103 -13.31 17.48 -5.62
CA HIS A 103 -13.90 18.31 -6.68
C HIS A 103 -15.15 19.03 -6.18
N TRP A 104 -15.92 18.38 -5.30
CA TRP A 104 -17.05 19.01 -4.65
C TRP A 104 -16.62 20.17 -3.76
N TRP A 105 -15.68 19.93 -2.84
CA TRP A 105 -15.14 20.97 -1.96
C TRP A 105 -14.49 22.12 -2.72
N LYS A 106 -13.85 21.85 -3.87
CA LYS A 106 -13.35 22.89 -4.77
C LYS A 106 -14.45 23.82 -5.30
N ASN A 107 -15.66 23.30 -5.55
CA ASN A 107 -16.80 24.11 -5.99
C ASN A 107 -17.43 24.86 -4.81
N VAL A 108 -17.54 24.23 -3.64
CA VAL A 108 -18.00 24.89 -2.40
C VAL A 108 -17.15 26.14 -2.10
N MET A 109 -15.82 26.01 -2.20
CA MET A 109 -14.87 27.10 -1.96
C MET A 109 -14.95 28.24 -2.99
N LYS A 110 -15.61 28.04 -4.14
CA LYS A 110 -15.88 29.12 -5.12
C LYS A 110 -17.17 29.86 -4.81
N VAL A 111 -18.13 29.17 -4.19
CA VAL A 111 -19.46 29.72 -3.88
C VAL A 111 -19.45 30.46 -2.54
N ILE A 112 -18.68 29.96 -1.58
CA ILE A 112 -18.60 30.52 -0.23
C ILE A 112 -17.15 30.86 0.08
N GLU A 113 -16.88 32.14 0.31
CA GLU A 113 -15.58 32.62 0.77
C GLU A 113 -15.38 32.25 2.24
N THR A 114 -14.69 31.14 2.49
CA THR A 114 -14.37 30.63 3.84
C THR A 114 -12.88 30.26 3.92
N PRO A 115 -11.98 31.24 4.15
CA PRO A 115 -10.54 31.03 4.08
C PRO A 115 -10.03 30.06 5.16
N THR A 116 -10.61 30.11 6.36
CA THR A 116 -10.18 29.31 7.51
C THR A 116 -10.66 27.87 7.37
N LEU A 117 -11.95 27.67 7.07
CA LEU A 117 -12.54 26.36 6.78
C LEU A 117 -11.87 25.71 5.57
N SER A 118 -11.60 26.47 4.50
CA SER A 118 -10.92 25.94 3.31
C SER A 118 -9.55 25.33 3.64
N SER A 119 -8.80 25.96 4.55
CA SER A 119 -7.49 25.45 4.96
C SER A 119 -7.59 24.12 5.71
N VAL A 120 -8.58 23.99 6.61
CA VAL A 120 -8.84 22.78 7.41
C VAL A 120 -9.33 21.66 6.51
N VAL A 121 -10.29 21.95 5.62
CA VAL A 121 -10.81 20.98 4.65
C VAL A 121 -9.69 20.45 3.77
N LYS A 122 -8.81 21.31 3.24
CA LYS A 122 -7.64 20.89 2.45
C LYS A 122 -6.71 19.98 3.26
N ALA A 123 -6.47 20.31 4.52
CA ALA A 123 -5.65 19.47 5.40
C ALA A 123 -6.31 18.11 5.62
N CYS A 124 -7.61 18.07 5.92
CA CYS A 124 -8.38 16.85 6.12
C CYS A 124 -8.36 15.95 4.87
N LEU A 125 -8.58 16.52 3.69
CA LEU A 125 -8.55 15.79 2.42
C LEU A 125 -7.14 15.38 2.00
N SER A 126 -6.10 16.06 2.52
CA SER A 126 -4.70 15.65 2.31
C SER A 126 -4.27 14.47 3.17
N ILE A 127 -5.03 14.11 4.21
CA ILE A 127 -4.73 12.95 5.04
C ILE A 127 -4.94 11.71 4.17
N PHE A 128 -3.83 11.01 3.91
CA PHE A 128 -3.80 9.83 3.05
C PHE A 128 -4.62 8.68 3.64
N CYS A 129 -5.91 8.64 3.33
CA CYS A 129 -6.79 7.51 3.63
C CYS A 129 -7.18 6.84 2.31
N ALA A 130 -6.27 6.04 1.71
CA ALA A 130 -6.60 5.32 0.47
C ALA A 130 -5.89 3.96 0.33
N PRO A 131 -6.56 2.96 -0.27
CA PRO A 131 -5.97 1.67 -0.69
C PRO A 131 -4.72 1.83 -1.56
N ALA A 132 -4.57 2.96 -2.26
CA ALA A 132 -3.40 3.28 -3.07
C ALA A 132 -2.10 3.31 -2.25
N VAL A 133 -2.15 3.75 -1.00
CA VAL A 133 -0.97 3.77 -0.11
C VAL A 133 -0.65 2.36 0.39
N GLU A 134 -1.66 1.57 0.73
CA GLU A 134 -1.49 0.15 1.10
C GLU A 134 -0.98 -0.71 -0.06
N GLN A 135 -1.46 -0.44 -1.29
CA GLN A 135 -0.97 -1.07 -2.50
C GLN A 135 0.49 -0.70 -2.76
N SER A 136 0.87 0.55 -2.47
CA SER A 136 2.26 0.99 -2.52
C SER A 136 3.11 0.20 -1.52
N PHE A 137 2.67 0.06 -0.26
CA PHE A 137 3.36 -0.76 0.75
C PHE A 137 3.45 -2.23 0.36
N SER A 138 2.42 -2.79 -0.27
CA SER A 138 2.44 -4.17 -0.76
C SER A 138 3.47 -4.37 -1.88
N MET A 139 3.54 -3.44 -2.84
CA MET A 139 4.57 -3.45 -3.89
C MET A 139 5.98 -3.25 -3.31
N ILE A 140 6.13 -2.34 -2.33
CA ILE A 140 7.38 -2.11 -1.60
C ILE A 140 7.84 -3.39 -0.92
N ASN A 141 6.94 -4.05 -0.19
CA ASN A 141 7.25 -5.26 0.56
C ASN A 141 7.67 -6.39 -0.39
N HIS A 142 7.03 -6.48 -1.56
CA HIS A 142 7.45 -7.40 -2.61
C HIS A 142 8.87 -7.09 -3.10
N ILE A 143 9.22 -5.84 -3.36
CA ILE A 143 10.55 -5.42 -3.84
C ILE A 143 11.64 -5.64 -2.76
N ILE A 144 11.34 -5.43 -1.48
CA ILE A 144 12.29 -5.65 -0.39
C ILE A 144 12.47 -7.15 -0.09
N ASN A 145 11.40 -7.94 -0.13
CA ASN A 145 11.46 -9.34 0.30
C ASN A 145 11.68 -10.36 -0.84
N THR A 146 11.62 -9.95 -2.12
CA THR A 146 11.84 -10.90 -3.21
C THR A 146 13.29 -11.40 -3.26
N LYS A 147 13.46 -12.73 -3.34
CA LYS A 147 14.80 -13.38 -3.41
C LYS A 147 15.65 -12.95 -4.61
N THR A 148 15.03 -12.48 -5.69
CA THR A 148 15.71 -12.14 -6.96
C THR A 148 15.91 -10.64 -7.19
N ASN A 149 15.10 -9.78 -6.54
CA ASN A 149 15.08 -8.32 -6.76
C ASN A 149 15.11 -7.53 -5.44
N ARG A 150 15.75 -8.09 -4.41
CA ARG A 150 15.91 -7.46 -3.10
C ARG A 150 16.71 -6.15 -3.23
N LEU A 151 16.01 -5.03 -3.16
CA LEU A 151 16.65 -3.73 -2.93
C LEU A 151 16.82 -3.50 -1.43
N ASP A 152 17.94 -2.88 -1.06
CA ASP A 152 18.07 -2.38 0.30
C ASP A 152 17.08 -1.24 0.54
N ILE A 153 16.61 -1.11 1.79
CA ILE A 153 15.59 -0.13 2.18
C ILE A 153 16.05 1.28 1.83
N THR A 154 17.33 1.58 2.03
CA THR A 154 17.94 2.88 1.71
C THR A 154 17.89 3.19 0.20
N THR A 155 18.20 2.18 -0.63
CA THR A 155 18.21 2.30 -2.09
C THR A 155 16.80 2.45 -2.63
N TYR A 156 15.84 1.70 -2.07
CA TYR A 156 14.45 1.81 -2.44
C TYR A 156 13.86 3.18 -2.09
N ALA A 157 14.15 3.70 -0.90
CA ALA A 157 13.70 5.03 -0.48
C ALA A 157 14.22 6.13 -1.42
N ALA A 158 15.50 6.06 -1.81
CA ALA A 158 16.09 7.00 -2.77
C ALA A 158 15.42 6.91 -4.16
N TYR A 159 15.21 5.68 -4.67
CA TYR A 159 14.50 5.45 -5.93
C TYR A 159 13.09 6.04 -5.91
N GLN A 160 12.35 5.77 -4.83
CA GLN A 160 10.97 6.21 -4.69
C GLN A 160 10.90 7.75 -4.60
N GLY A 161 11.85 8.40 -3.92
CA GLY A 161 11.97 9.86 -3.89
C GLY A 161 12.15 10.47 -5.28
N ILE A 162 13.05 9.90 -6.10
CA ILE A 162 13.28 10.34 -7.49
C ILE A 162 12.00 10.12 -8.32
N LYS A 163 11.34 8.97 -8.17
CA LYS A 163 10.10 8.66 -8.89
C LYS A 163 9.00 9.67 -8.58
N TYR A 164 8.78 9.99 -7.30
CA TYR A 164 7.78 10.99 -6.92
C TYR A 164 8.12 12.38 -7.43
N HIS A 165 9.40 12.76 -7.39
CA HIS A 165 9.86 14.05 -7.90
C HIS A 165 9.60 14.22 -9.40
N LEU A 166 9.88 13.17 -10.19
CA LEU A 166 9.58 13.14 -11.63
C LEU A 166 8.07 13.23 -11.89
N LEU A 167 7.25 12.48 -11.15
CA LEU A 167 5.79 12.49 -11.30
C LEU A 167 5.19 13.85 -10.93
N ALA A 168 5.62 14.44 -9.82
CA ALA A 168 5.12 15.74 -9.36
C ALA A 168 5.43 16.85 -10.37
N ARG A 169 6.61 16.82 -10.98
CA ARG A 169 7.03 17.81 -11.98
C ARG A 169 6.54 17.49 -13.40
N LYS A 170 5.98 16.31 -13.64
CA LYS A 170 5.63 15.77 -14.97
C LYS A 170 6.82 15.80 -15.95
N ILE A 171 8.04 15.65 -15.43
CA ILE A 171 9.27 15.62 -16.21
C ILE A 171 9.66 14.16 -16.40
N SER A 172 10.07 13.79 -17.61
CA SER A 172 10.61 12.45 -17.85
C SER A 172 12.00 12.30 -17.24
N SER A 173 12.39 11.11 -16.81
CA SER A 173 13.76 10.85 -16.34
C SER A 173 14.80 11.20 -17.39
N ILE A 174 14.49 11.02 -18.67
CA ILE A 174 15.34 11.39 -19.81
C ILE A 174 15.57 12.91 -19.84
N GLU A 175 14.53 13.69 -19.56
CA GLU A 175 14.59 15.14 -19.57
C GLU A 175 15.27 15.70 -18.31
N MET A 176 15.01 15.11 -17.14
CA MET A 176 15.68 15.49 -15.89
C MET A 176 17.19 15.21 -15.92
N PHE A 177 17.61 14.10 -16.52
CA PHE A 177 19.02 13.74 -16.68
C PHE A 177 19.58 14.12 -18.05
N ARG A 178 18.87 14.98 -18.80
CA ARG A 178 19.34 15.44 -20.11
C ARG A 178 20.61 16.26 -19.91
N ARG A 179 21.64 15.89 -20.66
CA ARG A 179 22.88 16.66 -20.73
C ARG A 179 22.67 17.88 -21.61
N THR A 180 23.27 19.00 -21.22
CA THR A 180 23.33 20.22 -22.04
C THR A 180 23.99 19.91 -23.38
N ASP A 181 25.12 19.21 -23.35
CA ASP A 181 25.83 18.69 -24.53
C ASP A 181 26.01 17.18 -24.45
N ILE A 182 25.46 16.44 -25.41
CA ILE A 182 25.50 14.97 -25.44
C ILE A 182 26.94 14.47 -25.67
N VAL A 183 27.74 15.25 -26.42
CA VAL A 183 29.07 14.84 -26.90
C VAL A 183 30.18 15.19 -25.92
N PHE A 184 30.14 16.39 -25.32
CA PHE A 184 31.26 16.92 -24.54
C PHE A 184 30.99 17.03 -23.03
N SER A 185 29.76 16.77 -22.57
CA SER A 185 29.45 16.85 -21.14
C SER A 185 30.17 15.74 -20.34
N PRO A 186 30.86 16.09 -19.24
CA PRO A 186 31.60 15.12 -18.44
C PRO A 186 30.67 14.05 -17.88
N VAL A 187 31.01 12.78 -18.12
CA VAL A 187 30.31 11.62 -17.54
C VAL A 187 30.93 11.27 -16.21
N ASP A 188 30.08 10.96 -15.24
CA ASP A 188 30.51 10.32 -14.01
C ASP A 188 31.16 8.97 -14.35
N LYS A 189 32.47 8.90 -14.14
CA LYS A 189 33.30 7.72 -14.43
C LYS A 189 32.88 6.53 -13.58
N ALA A 190 32.38 6.76 -12.35
CA ALA A 190 31.91 5.69 -11.48
C ALA A 190 30.63 5.05 -12.04
N MET A 191 29.69 5.87 -12.51
CA MET A 191 28.46 5.40 -13.13
C MET A 191 28.75 4.55 -14.39
N VAL A 192 29.68 5.00 -15.25
CA VAL A 192 30.10 4.24 -16.44
C VAL A 192 30.65 2.87 -16.06
N PHE A 193 31.52 2.81 -15.06
CA PHE A 193 32.09 1.56 -14.55
C PHE A 193 31.01 0.59 -14.04
N HIS A 194 30.04 1.08 -13.28
CA HIS A 194 28.93 0.26 -12.77
C HIS A 194 28.01 -0.25 -13.88
N ILE A 195 27.71 0.56 -14.89
CA ILE A 195 26.91 0.14 -16.05
C ILE A 195 27.63 -0.95 -16.84
N GLN A 196 28.93 -0.77 -17.11
CA GLN A 196 29.73 -1.76 -17.84
C GLN A 196 29.83 -3.10 -17.09
N THR A 197 30.05 -3.06 -15.79
CA THR A 197 30.11 -4.27 -14.95
C THR A 197 28.75 -4.96 -14.83
N ALA A 198 27.65 -4.20 -14.70
CA ALA A 198 26.30 -4.74 -14.71
C ALA A 198 25.96 -5.42 -16.04
N ARG A 199 26.29 -4.80 -17.18
CA ARG A 199 26.10 -5.40 -18.51
C ARG A 199 26.88 -6.71 -18.65
N ARG A 200 28.15 -6.74 -18.22
CA ARG A 200 28.97 -7.96 -18.25
C ARG A 200 28.34 -9.08 -17.42
N ARG A 201 27.84 -8.78 -16.21
CA ARG A 201 27.13 -9.74 -15.35
C ARG A 201 25.82 -10.24 -15.98
N ALA A 202 25.06 -9.36 -16.61
CA ALA A 202 23.82 -9.72 -17.30
C ALA A 202 24.12 -10.69 -18.46
N MET A 203 25.10 -10.38 -19.31
CA MET A 203 25.51 -11.25 -20.42
C MET A 203 26.03 -12.61 -19.94
N MET A 204 26.76 -12.65 -18.83
CA MET A 204 27.18 -13.90 -18.19
C MET A 204 25.98 -14.72 -17.67
N ASN A 205 24.93 -14.07 -17.17
CA ASN A 205 23.72 -14.75 -16.71
C ASN A 205 22.83 -15.26 -17.85
N THR A 206 22.91 -14.68 -19.05
CA THR A 206 22.19 -15.17 -20.23
C THR A 206 22.94 -16.29 -20.96
N SER A 207 24.28 -16.27 -20.92
CA SER A 207 25.14 -17.29 -21.56
C SER A 207 25.36 -18.53 -20.68
N GLN A 208 25.34 -18.37 -19.36
CA GLN A 208 25.13 -19.50 -18.46
C GLN A 208 23.63 -19.80 -18.43
N GLY A 209 23.20 -20.88 -19.08
CA GLY A 209 21.83 -21.41 -18.93
C GLY A 209 21.42 -21.54 -17.46
N PRO A 210 20.13 -21.78 -17.14
CA PRO A 210 19.58 -21.65 -15.80
C PRO A 210 20.52 -22.29 -14.77
N ARG A 211 21.12 -21.45 -13.90
CA ARG A 211 22.06 -21.91 -12.88
C ARG A 211 21.40 -23.07 -12.15
N GLY A 212 21.99 -24.27 -12.23
CA GLY A 212 21.46 -25.46 -11.59
C GLY A 212 21.05 -25.14 -10.16
N LYS A 213 19.87 -25.61 -9.74
CA LYS A 213 19.30 -25.37 -8.41
C LYS A 213 20.41 -25.52 -7.38
N LYS A 214 20.79 -24.41 -6.72
CA LYS A 214 21.71 -24.48 -5.58
C LYS A 214 21.06 -25.42 -4.57
N THR A 215 21.69 -26.56 -4.31
CA THR A 215 21.22 -27.49 -3.28
C THR A 215 21.19 -26.72 -1.96
N THR A 216 20.05 -26.80 -1.27
CA THR A 216 19.88 -26.25 0.08
C THR A 216 20.98 -26.81 0.98
N ALA A 217 21.44 -26.02 1.95
CA ALA A 217 22.52 -26.42 2.87
C ALA A 217 22.25 -27.81 3.51
N HIS A 218 20.97 -28.13 3.75
CA HIS A 218 20.52 -29.44 4.24
C HIS A 218 20.87 -30.61 3.31
N LYS A 219 20.64 -30.48 2.00
CA LYS A 219 20.98 -31.53 1.02
C LYS A 219 22.49 -31.73 0.91
N LYS A 220 23.27 -30.64 0.97
CA LYS A 220 24.74 -30.75 1.00
C LYS A 220 25.24 -31.44 2.27
N ALA A 221 24.62 -31.18 3.42
CA ALA A 221 24.95 -31.85 4.66
C ALA A 221 24.60 -33.36 4.61
N GLU A 222 23.44 -33.73 4.07
CA GLU A 222 23.06 -35.13 3.85
C GLU A 222 24.02 -35.85 2.90
N GLU A 223 24.38 -35.23 1.77
CA GLU A 223 25.36 -35.79 0.82
C GLU A 223 26.74 -36.01 1.48
N GLN A 224 27.17 -35.09 2.34
CA GLN A 224 28.41 -35.23 3.11
C GLN A 224 28.33 -36.35 4.17
N ILE A 225 27.21 -36.47 4.88
CA ILE A 225 27.00 -37.54 5.87
C ILE A 225 27.05 -38.91 5.18
N VAL A 226 26.39 -39.06 4.02
CA VAL A 226 26.42 -40.30 3.23
C VAL A 226 27.84 -40.62 2.75
N ALA A 227 28.60 -39.62 2.28
CA ALA A 227 29.98 -39.80 1.86
C ALA A 227 30.90 -40.26 3.02
N ILE A 228 30.75 -39.67 4.20
CA ILE A 228 31.49 -40.06 5.41
C ILE A 228 31.14 -41.49 5.82
N THR A 229 29.85 -41.84 5.77
CA THR A 229 29.37 -43.19 6.15
C THR A 229 29.92 -44.27 5.20
N ASN A 230 29.97 -43.98 3.90
CA ASN A 230 30.51 -44.90 2.90
C ASN A 230 32.02 -45.08 3.03
N ASN A 231 32.76 -44.02 3.36
CA ASN A 231 34.20 -44.11 3.63
C ASN A 231 34.49 -44.92 4.90
N ASN A 232 33.68 -44.77 5.95
CA ASN A 232 33.84 -45.57 7.17
C ASN A 232 33.52 -47.05 6.94
N LYS A 233 32.52 -47.38 6.11
CA LYS A 233 32.25 -48.77 5.69
C LYS A 233 33.40 -49.37 4.89
N LYS A 234 34.03 -48.60 4.01
CA LYS A 234 35.23 -49.05 3.27
C LYS A 234 36.39 -49.36 4.21
N ARG A 235 36.69 -48.47 5.16
CA ARG A 235 37.74 -48.68 6.16
C ARG A 235 37.46 -49.91 7.03
N ALA A 236 36.22 -50.09 7.48
CA ALA A 236 35.84 -51.28 8.26
C ALA A 236 35.98 -52.58 7.45
N ALA A 237 35.72 -52.57 6.13
CA ALA A 237 35.94 -53.73 5.27
C ALA A 237 37.43 -54.04 5.06
N GLU A 238 38.27 -53.00 4.98
CA GLU A 238 39.73 -53.14 4.91
C GLU A 238 40.32 -53.69 6.23
N ASP A 239 39.82 -53.23 7.38
CA ASP A 239 40.23 -53.74 8.71
C ASP A 239 39.82 -55.20 8.94
N ILE A 240 38.67 -55.64 8.41
CA ILE A 240 38.23 -57.04 8.47
C ILE A 240 39.12 -57.94 7.60
N SER A 241 39.62 -57.45 6.46
CA SER A 241 40.51 -58.21 5.56
C SER A 241 41.92 -58.44 6.13
N LEU A 242 42.30 -57.69 7.17
CA LEU A 242 43.58 -57.85 7.88
C LEU A 242 43.52 -58.89 9.02
N LEU A 243 42.33 -59.38 9.37
CA LEU A 243 42.11 -60.35 10.44
C LEU A 243 42.02 -61.81 9.95
N GLU A 244 42.06 -62.06 8.64
CA GLU A 244 42.11 -63.43 8.11
C GLU A 244 43.51 -64.03 8.29
N PRO A 245 43.65 -65.17 9.01
CA PRO A 245 44.96 -65.80 9.19
C PRO A 245 45.49 -66.35 7.86
N PRO A 246 46.79 -66.18 7.55
CA PRO A 246 47.35 -66.61 6.27
C PRO A 246 47.24 -68.13 6.12
N ALA A 247 46.79 -68.56 4.93
CA ALA A 247 46.61 -69.95 4.56
C ALA A 247 47.86 -70.80 4.87
N PRO A 248 47.71 -72.05 5.36
CA PRO A 248 48.83 -72.88 5.76
C PRO A 248 49.73 -73.17 4.57
N LYS A 249 51.00 -72.75 4.67
CA LYS A 249 52.04 -73.04 3.69
C LYS A 249 52.24 -74.56 3.62
N ARG A 250 51.91 -75.18 2.49
CA ARG A 250 52.28 -76.56 2.20
C ARG A 250 53.81 -76.68 2.27
N LEU A 251 54.30 -77.42 3.27
CA LEU A 251 55.67 -77.91 3.28
C LEU A 251 55.79 -78.98 2.18
N LYS A 252 56.93 -78.93 1.49
CA LYS A 252 57.28 -79.61 0.24
C LYS A 252 56.96 -81.10 0.22
#